data_AF-A0A537VZ28-F1
#
_entry.id   AF-A0A537VZ28-F1
#
_cell.length_a   1.000
_cell.length_b   1.000
_cell.length_c   1.000
_cell.angle_alpha   90.00
_cell.angle_beta   90.00
_cell.angle_gamma   90.00
#
_symmetry.space_group_name_H-M   'P 1'
#
loop_
_entity.id
_entity.type
_entity.pdbx_description
1 polymer ?
#
loop_
_entity_poly.entity_id
_entity_poly.type
_entity_poly.pdbx_seq_one_letter_code
_entity_poly.pdbx_strand_id
1 'polypeptide(L)'
;MVDWHLTRVDSVGLGAGARFRAKAPGVRFSWADVTFVEVDRPKRIVEAGRTGKYNRIRTLGVYELQPAPLGATRVQFTLQTVPATLSDRVLESLGARAWTRRKSARAMRRLRGILEQGEGRGRRVSIAAG
;
A
#
# COMPACT_ATOMS: atom_id res chain seq x y z
N MET A 1 -6.97 -2.21 -6.72
CA MET A 1 -5.67 -1.90 -7.35
C MET A 1 -5.46 -2.93 -8.45
N VAL A 2 -4.91 -2.50 -9.59
CA VAL A 2 -4.68 -3.33 -10.79
C VAL A 2 -3.36 -2.91 -11.45
N ASP A 3 -2.93 -3.62 -12.50
CA ASP A 3 -1.77 -3.26 -13.33
C ASP A 3 -0.49 -3.07 -12.50
N TRP A 4 -0.18 -4.09 -11.70
CA TRP A 4 0.97 -4.10 -10.79
C TRP A 4 2.26 -4.36 -11.54
N HIS A 5 3.29 -3.60 -11.21
CA HIS A 5 4.65 -3.75 -11.70
C HIS A 5 5.61 -3.61 -10.53
N LEU A 6 6.55 -4.54 -10.39
CA LEU A 6 7.63 -4.39 -9.41
C LEU A 6 8.63 -3.35 -9.91
N THR A 7 9.10 -2.47 -9.04
CA THR A 7 10.06 -1.42 -9.42
C THR A 7 11.50 -1.91 -9.45
N ARG A 8 11.76 -3.11 -8.92
CA ARG A 8 13.07 -3.75 -8.90
C ARG A 8 12.97 -5.27 -8.82
N VAL A 9 14.05 -5.95 -9.23
CA VAL A 9 14.18 -7.41 -9.19
C VAL A 9 14.13 -7.92 -7.76
N ASP A 10 14.86 -7.27 -6.84
CA ASP A 10 14.87 -7.61 -5.42
C ASP A 10 13.59 -7.13 -4.72
N SER A 11 12.48 -7.79 -4.97
CA SER A 11 11.15 -7.33 -4.52
C SER A 11 10.81 -7.61 -3.05
N VAL A 12 11.80 -7.88 -2.19
CA VAL A 12 11.61 -8.19 -0.77
C VAL A 12 12.52 -7.32 0.11
N GLY A 13 12.01 -6.93 1.28
CA GLY A 13 12.81 -6.20 2.26
C GLY A 13 12.99 -4.71 1.92
N LEU A 14 14.04 -4.11 2.48
CA LEU A 14 14.29 -2.67 2.36
C LEU A 14 14.46 -2.26 0.89
N GLY A 15 13.71 -1.23 0.49
CA GLY A 15 13.64 -0.66 -0.85
C GLY A 15 12.79 -1.45 -1.85
N ALA A 16 12.17 -2.56 -1.44
CA ALA A 16 11.21 -3.26 -2.29
C ALA A 16 10.07 -2.30 -2.66
N GLY A 17 9.67 -2.27 -3.93
CA GLY A 17 8.69 -1.31 -4.40
C GLY A 17 7.83 -1.84 -5.51
N ALA A 18 6.69 -1.17 -5.69
CA ALA A 18 5.71 -1.50 -6.70
C ALA A 18 5.05 -0.24 -7.23
N ARG A 19 4.71 -0.28 -8.52
CA ARG A 19 3.86 0.69 -9.20
C ARG A 19 2.56 0.01 -9.59
N PHE A 20 1.43 0.65 -9.33
CA PHE A 20 0.11 0.08 -9.59
C PHE A 20 -0.93 1.16 -9.87
N ARG A 21 -2.08 0.74 -10.40
CA ARG A 21 -3.25 1.62 -10.59
C ARG A 21 -4.25 1.47 -9.46
N ALA A 22 -4.46 2.55 -8.72
CA ALA A 22 -5.54 2.74 -7.76
C ALA A 22 -6.80 3.28 -8.47
N LYS A 23 -7.65 2.37 -8.95
CA LYS A 23 -8.96 2.73 -9.53
C LYS A 23 -9.93 3.16 -8.42
N ALA A 24 -9.96 4.47 -8.13
CA ALA A 24 -10.92 5.10 -7.24
C ALA A 24 -11.99 5.85 -8.07
N PRO A 25 -13.25 5.92 -7.61
CA PRO A 25 -14.28 6.72 -8.27
C PRO A 25 -13.84 8.18 -8.41
N GLY A 26 -14.05 8.79 -9.58
CA GLY A 26 -13.73 10.20 -9.85
C GLY A 26 -12.23 10.53 -10.03
N VAL A 27 -11.32 9.56 -9.84
CA VAL A 27 -9.88 9.79 -9.97
C VAL A 27 -9.42 9.53 -11.40
N ARG A 28 -9.01 10.61 -12.10
CA ARG A 28 -8.43 10.52 -13.46
C ARG A 28 -6.97 10.06 -13.47
N PHE A 29 -6.20 10.41 -12.43
CA PHE A 29 -4.78 10.06 -12.31
C PHE A 29 -4.60 8.93 -11.30
N SER A 30 -4.69 7.70 -11.79
CA SER A 30 -4.81 6.51 -10.94
C SER A 30 -3.48 5.84 -10.59
N TRP A 31 -2.36 6.26 -11.18
CA TRP A 31 -1.07 5.63 -10.90
C TRP A 31 -0.56 6.02 -9.53
N ALA A 32 -0.02 5.02 -8.82
CA ALA A 32 0.67 5.19 -7.56
C ALA A 32 1.94 4.33 -7.55
N ASP A 33 2.93 4.78 -6.81
CA ASP A 33 4.15 4.04 -6.49
C ASP A 33 4.33 3.99 -4.98
N VAL A 34 4.89 2.88 -4.50
CA VAL A 34 5.29 2.69 -3.10
C VAL A 34 6.64 1.99 -3.05
N THR A 35 7.43 2.31 -2.04
CA THR A 35 8.73 1.71 -1.75
C THR A 35 8.87 1.54 -0.25
N PHE A 36 9.33 0.38 0.19
CA PHE A 36 9.67 0.14 1.60
C PHE A 36 10.91 0.93 1.97
N VAL A 37 10.75 1.90 2.87
CA VAL A 37 11.85 2.76 3.34
C VAL A 37 12.38 2.34 4.71
N GLU A 38 11.63 1.50 5.42
CA GLU A 38 12.04 0.90 6.69
C GLU A 38 11.46 -0.52 6.76
N VAL A 39 12.27 -1.48 7.17
CA VAL A 39 11.85 -2.86 7.43
C VAL A 39 12.59 -3.34 8.68
N ASP A 40 11.92 -3.28 9.83
CA ASP A 40 12.42 -3.78 11.10
C ASP A 40 11.68 -5.07 11.46
N ARG A 41 12.35 -6.21 11.31
CA ARG A 41 11.74 -7.53 11.54
C ARG A 41 11.73 -7.86 13.04
N PRO A 42 10.64 -8.42 13.58
CA PRO A 42 9.36 -8.74 12.93
C PRO A 42 8.30 -7.63 13.07
N LYS A 43 8.65 -6.44 13.55
CA LYS A 43 7.73 -5.50 14.21
C LYS A 43 7.13 -4.44 13.30
N ARG A 44 7.85 -4.03 12.25
CA ARG A 44 7.51 -2.80 11.55
C ARG A 44 7.96 -2.76 10.10
N ILE A 45 7.10 -2.22 9.24
CA ILE A 45 7.40 -1.89 7.84
C ILE A 45 6.86 -0.49 7.56
N VAL A 46 7.67 0.37 6.93
CA VAL A 46 7.24 1.68 6.48
C VAL A 46 7.37 1.75 4.96
N GLU A 47 6.28 2.14 4.30
CA GLU A 47 6.24 2.42 2.87
C GLU A 47 6.12 3.93 2.63
N ALA A 48 7.02 4.47 1.81
CA ALA A 48 6.89 5.80 1.25
C ALA A 48 6.35 5.66 -0.18
N GLY A 49 5.36 6.47 -0.52
CA GLY A 49 4.74 6.41 -1.83
C GLY A 49 4.29 7.75 -2.36
N ARG A 50 3.85 7.72 -3.62
CA ARG A 50 3.34 8.88 -4.33
C ARG A 50 2.11 8.51 -5.15
N THR A 51 1.19 9.45 -5.28
CA THR A 51 -0.06 9.28 -6.04
C THR A 51 -0.53 10.61 -6.65
N GLY A 52 -1.66 10.58 -7.32
CA GLY A 52 -2.31 11.74 -7.92
C GLY A 52 -1.64 12.21 -9.21
N LYS A 53 -2.07 13.38 -9.70
CA LYS A 53 -1.52 13.97 -10.93
C LYS A 53 -0.02 14.23 -10.74
N TYR A 54 0.80 13.68 -11.63
CA TYR A 54 2.27 13.83 -11.59
C TYR A 54 2.92 13.38 -10.28
N ASN A 55 2.37 12.38 -9.57
CA ASN A 55 2.94 11.85 -8.33
C ASN A 55 3.13 12.93 -7.23
N ARG A 56 2.25 13.93 -7.21
CA ARG A 56 2.36 15.09 -6.32
C ARG A 56 1.93 14.83 -4.88
N ILE A 57 1.03 13.88 -4.65
CA ILE A 57 0.52 13.56 -3.32
C ILE A 57 1.48 12.55 -2.69
N ARG A 58 2.10 12.91 -1.57
CA ARG A 58 3.00 12.01 -0.82
C ARG A 58 2.17 11.14 0.11
N THR A 59 2.53 9.86 0.21
CA THR A 59 1.89 8.92 1.12
C THR A 59 2.93 8.25 2.01
N LEU A 60 2.55 8.02 3.27
CA LEU A 60 3.34 7.23 4.21
C LEU A 60 2.43 6.14 4.78
N GLY A 61 2.72 4.89 4.44
CA GLY A 61 2.06 3.72 5.01
C GLY A 61 2.94 3.12 6.10
N VAL A 62 2.36 2.78 7.24
CA VAL A 62 3.06 2.15 8.36
C VAL A 62 2.31 0.90 8.74
N TYR A 63 3.02 -0.23 8.69
CA TYR A 63 2.55 -1.52 9.19
C TYR A 63 3.23 -1.78 10.53
N GLU A 64 2.44 -1.96 11.57
CA GLU A 64 2.89 -2.38 12.89
C GLU A 64 2.39 -3.80 13.12
N LEU A 65 3.32 -4.69 13.46
CA LEU A 65 3.09 -6.11 13.65
C LEU A 65 3.35 -6.44 15.12
N GLN A 66 2.31 -6.91 15.78
CA GLN A 66 2.36 -7.27 17.20
C GLN A 66 1.94 -8.72 17.37
N PRO A 67 2.59 -9.48 18.29
CA PRO A 67 2.07 -10.76 18.70
C PRO A 67 0.63 -10.65 19.20
N ALA A 68 -0.18 -11.65 18.88
CA ALA A 68 -1.54 -11.80 19.36
C ALA A 68 -1.74 -13.24 19.90
N PRO A 69 -2.81 -13.50 20.69
CA PRO A 69 -3.05 -14.82 21.26
C PRO A 69 -3.08 -15.94 20.22
N LEU A 70 -2.80 -17.17 20.65
CA LEU A 70 -2.80 -18.38 19.80
C LEU A 70 -1.80 -18.31 18.63
N GLY A 71 -0.67 -17.63 18.81
CA GLY A 71 0.37 -17.50 17.78
C GLY A 71 -0.02 -16.58 16.62
N ALA A 72 -1.13 -15.83 16.75
CA ALA A 72 -1.57 -14.90 15.73
C ALA A 72 -0.69 -13.63 15.70
N THR A 73 -0.83 -12.85 14.63
CA THR A 73 -0.22 -11.52 14.52
C THR A 73 -1.31 -10.47 14.32
N ARG A 74 -1.34 -9.46 15.18
CA ARG A 74 -2.12 -8.25 14.95
C ARG A 74 -1.35 -7.34 14.02
N VAL A 75 -1.94 -7.04 12.87
CA VAL A 75 -1.41 -6.07 11.90
C VAL A 75 -2.23 -4.80 11.98
N GLN A 76 -1.58 -3.70 12.33
CA GLN A 76 -2.15 -2.36 12.25
C GLN A 76 -1.54 -1.65 11.05
N PHE A 77 -2.40 -1.17 10.14
CA PHE A 77 -1.98 -0.38 9.00
C PHE A 77 -2.48 1.06 9.13
N THR A 78 -1.53 1.99 9.16
CA THR A 78 -1.78 3.43 9.18
C THR A 78 -1.35 4.01 7.85
N LEU A 79 -2.25 4.70 7.16
CA LEU A 79 -1.94 5.43 5.93
C LEU A 79 -2.10 6.92 6.18
N GLN A 80 -1.03 7.67 5.93
CA GLN A 80 -1.00 9.12 5.94
C GLN A 80 -0.85 9.65 4.51
N THR A 81 -1.60 10.69 4.19
CA THR A 81 -1.49 11.45 2.94
C THR A 81 -1.09 12.88 3.28
N VAL A 82 -0.09 13.40 2.58
CA VAL A 82 0.29 14.81 2.64
C VAL A 82 -0.08 15.43 1.30
N PRO A 83 -1.28 16.03 1.18
CA PRO A 83 -1.71 16.68 -0.05
C PRO A 83 -0.85 17.91 -0.33
N ALA A 84 -0.51 18.13 -1.60
CA ALA A 84 0.30 19.27 -2.02
C ALA A 84 -0.51 20.59 -2.10
N THR A 85 -1.83 20.51 -2.22
CA THR A 85 -2.72 21.68 -2.34
C THR A 85 -3.96 21.55 -1.46
N LEU A 86 -4.60 22.68 -1.17
CA LEU A 86 -5.89 22.72 -0.46
C LEU A 86 -7.01 22.01 -1.24
N SER A 87 -7.00 22.08 -2.57
CA SER A 87 -7.95 21.35 -3.43
C SER A 87 -7.75 19.83 -3.36
N ASP A 88 -6.51 19.34 -3.30
CA ASP A 88 -6.23 17.92 -3.06
C ASP A 88 -6.74 17.50 -1.67
N ARG A 89 -6.63 18.36 -0.65
CA ARG A 89 -7.14 18.11 0.70
C ARG A 89 -8.67 18.01 0.77
N VAL A 90 -9.38 18.86 0.02
CA VAL A 90 -10.86 18.84 -0.05
C VAL A 90 -11.35 17.62 -0.83
N LEU A 91 -10.66 17.22 -1.90
CA LEU A 91 -11.00 15.99 -2.62
C LEU A 91 -10.73 14.73 -1.77
N GLU A 92 -9.70 14.75 -0.92
CA GLU A 92 -9.43 13.68 0.05
C GLU A 92 -10.50 13.58 1.15
N SER A 93 -11.08 14.71 1.57
CA SER A 93 -12.06 14.75 2.65
C SER A 93 -13.46 14.32 2.23
N LEU A 94 -13.83 14.50 0.95
CA LEU A 94 -15.13 14.09 0.40
C LEU A 94 -15.15 12.61 0.02
N GLY A 95 -15.17 11.73 1.03
CA GLY A 95 -15.43 10.29 0.87
C GLY A 95 -14.23 9.44 0.43
N ALA A 96 -13.18 10.04 -0.13
CA ALA A 96 -11.96 9.33 -0.51
C ALA A 96 -11.28 8.66 0.70
N ARG A 97 -11.18 9.35 1.85
CA ARG A 97 -10.66 8.75 3.10
C ARG A 97 -11.42 7.49 3.53
N ALA A 98 -12.76 7.56 3.55
CA ALA A 98 -13.59 6.42 3.93
C ALA A 98 -13.50 5.27 2.92
N TRP A 99 -13.43 5.59 1.62
CA TRP A 99 -13.21 4.62 0.56
C TRP A 99 -11.85 3.92 0.69
N THR A 100 -10.77 4.69 0.90
CA THR A 100 -9.41 4.16 1.09
C THR A 100 -9.36 3.26 2.32
N ARG A 101 -9.91 3.69 3.46
CA ARG A 101 -10.00 2.86 4.68
C ARG A 101 -10.72 1.53 4.41
N ARG A 102 -11.87 1.57 3.71
CA ARG A 102 -12.62 0.34 3.35
C ARG A 102 -11.80 -0.58 2.44
N LYS A 103 -11.09 -0.04 1.45
CA LYS A 103 -10.26 -0.84 0.52
C LYS A 103 -9.04 -1.43 1.22
N SER A 104 -8.37 -0.68 2.09
CA SER A 104 -7.26 -1.18 2.91
C SER A 104 -7.73 -2.30 3.85
N ALA A 105 -8.86 -2.12 4.53
CA ALA A 105 -9.44 -3.16 5.37
C ALA A 105 -9.81 -4.43 4.60
N ARG A 106 -10.31 -4.30 3.35
CA ARG A 106 -10.56 -5.45 2.48
C ARG A 106 -9.25 -6.14 2.06
N ALA A 107 -8.21 -5.37 1.75
CA ALA A 107 -6.90 -5.91 1.39
C ALA A 107 -6.26 -6.68 2.54
N MET A 108 -6.30 -6.15 3.77
CA MET A 108 -5.79 -6.83 4.97
C MET A 108 -6.53 -8.14 5.26
N ARG A 109 -7.87 -8.17 5.11
CA ARG A 109 -8.66 -9.41 5.24
C ARG A 109 -8.30 -10.45 4.19
N ARG A 110 -8.04 -10.02 2.95
CA ARG A 110 -7.58 -10.93 1.88
C ARG A 110 -6.18 -11.47 2.17
N LEU A 111 -5.26 -10.61 2.63
CA LEU A 111 -3.91 -11.02 3.03
C LEU A 111 -3.97 -12.08 4.14
N ARG A 112 -4.81 -11.88 5.14
CA ARG A 112 -5.07 -12.87 6.20
C ARG A 112 -5.48 -14.22 5.60
N GLY A 113 -6.45 -14.25 4.69
CA GLY A 113 -6.89 -15.49 4.03
C GLY A 113 -5.75 -16.21 3.31
N ILE A 114 -4.99 -15.49 2.47
CA ILE A 114 -3.84 -16.05 1.73
C ILE A 114 -2.82 -16.69 2.68
N LEU A 115 -2.50 -16.02 3.79
CA LEU A 115 -1.52 -16.50 4.76
C LEU A 115 -2.04 -17.69 5.58
N GLU A 116 -3.28 -17.64 6.07
CA GLU A 116 -3.89 -18.71 6.88
C GLU A 116 -4.18 -19.97 6.05
N GLN A 117 -4.46 -19.83 4.76
CA GLN A 117 -4.72 -20.94 3.84
C GLN A 117 -3.44 -21.52 3.23
N GLY A 118 -2.27 -20.92 3.50
CA GLY A 118 -1.01 -21.42 2.97
C GLY A 118 -0.89 -21.32 1.45
N GLU A 119 -1.64 -20.43 0.79
CA GLU A 119 -1.64 -20.22 -0.68
C GLU A 119 -0.29 -19.71 -1.22
N GLY A 120 0.70 -19.53 -0.35
CA GLY A 120 2.05 -19.13 -0.69
C GLY A 120 2.13 -17.69 -1.20
N ARG A 121 3.28 -17.37 -1.79
CA ARG A 121 3.47 -16.09 -2.49
C ARG A 121 2.92 -16.29 -3.89
N GLY A 122 1.76 -15.71 -4.21
CA GLY A 122 1.12 -15.84 -5.52
C GLY A 122 2.05 -15.55 -6.71
N ARG A 123 1.56 -15.76 -7.94
CA ARG A 123 2.38 -15.68 -9.17
C ARG A 123 3.25 -14.41 -9.24
N ARG A 124 4.56 -14.58 -9.49
CA ARG A 124 5.51 -13.46 -9.67
C ARG A 124 4.97 -12.48 -10.70
N VAL A 125 4.98 -11.19 -10.33
CA VAL A 125 4.50 -10.09 -11.15
C VAL A 125 5.65 -9.56 -12.01
N SER A 126 5.35 -9.03 -13.19
CA SER A 126 6.33 -8.41 -14.09
C SER A 126 7.07 -7.26 -13.41
N ILE A 127 8.36 -7.14 -13.70
CA ILE A 127 9.20 -6.01 -13.30
C ILE A 127 9.02 -4.92 -14.36
N ALA A 128 8.84 -3.67 -13.95
CA ALA A 128 8.85 -2.56 -14.90
C ALA A 128 10.24 -2.51 -15.55
N ALA A 129 10.32 -2.72 -16.86
CA ALA A 129 11.49 -2.28 -17.62
C ALA A 129 11.56 -0.75 -17.50
N GLY A 130 12.75 -0.23 -17.20
CA GLY A 130 12.99 1.20 -16.99
C GLY A 130 12.51 2.08 -18.15
#